data_AF-A0A4R8QC23-F1
#
_entry.id   AF-A0A4R8QC23-F1
#
_cell.length_a   1.000
_cell.length_b   1.000
_cell.length_c   1.000
_cell.angle_alpha   90.00
_cell.angle_beta   90.00
_cell.angle_gamma   90.00
#
_symmetry.space_group_name_H-M   'P 1'
#
loop_
_entity.id
_entity.type
_entity.pdbx_description
1 polymer ?
#
loop_
_entity_poly.entity_id
_entity_poly.type
_entity_poly.pdbx_seq_one_letter_code
_entity_poly.pdbx_strand_id
1 'polypeptide(L)'
;MNTSTFDAFITHEPPHIHVTPPAKAFGHASSETQHTPRNHSSQAAESYPLHQLPKHGPAPATSTATATDAPTLSETAFARDEAGAESAEPTQSVLVPYMNRWRFLAACLMNMGNGLNDGAPGALIPYMEKYYDIGYAIVSLIFVGNAVGFITAAFFVDALRARLSRARLMAVAQGCMLAAYVPLVVGAPFPVVVLSFFFLGFGMATNLTLNTLFCGSLRNGTTALGALHGAYGLGGTIGPILATALVSSTGTRYWFRFYLVPMALAAFSLFFSAWAFWNYERDDSAVAEHDAEPTLDSAKARLVSMFHALRRRLVFLGALFVFAYQGAEVSISGWVISFLADARHVENPQAVGYVTAGFWAGITVGRFVLSTLGQKVGERLFVYVMTAGAAAFQLLVWFVPNIVGNAVSLAVVGLLLGPIYPCAATVFLRGMSSKSRTSGIAIITAFGSSGGALAPFTTGMIAQASGTWVLHPIALTLFACMIGCWVFLSSRSKRED
;
A
#
# COMPACT_ATOMS: atom_id res chain seq x y z
N MET A 1 57.03 -4.84 33.64
CA MET A 1 57.82 -3.66 33.20
C MET A 1 56.99 -2.99 32.12
N ASN A 2 56.10 -2.01 32.36
CA ASN A 2 56.14 -0.70 33.04
C ASN A 2 57.07 0.35 32.42
N THR A 3 56.45 1.37 31.78
CA THR A 3 56.70 2.85 31.76
C THR A 3 56.24 3.40 30.39
N SER A 4 55.15 4.17 30.21
CA SER A 4 54.63 5.45 30.75
C SER A 4 54.98 6.69 29.91
N THR A 5 53.91 7.33 29.38
CA THR A 5 53.62 8.79 29.32
C THR A 5 54.53 9.78 28.56
N PHE A 6 53.94 10.60 27.67
CA PHE A 6 53.62 12.02 27.96
C PHE A 6 52.67 12.67 26.95
N ASP A 7 51.78 13.52 27.49
CA ASP A 7 50.74 14.35 26.88
C ASP A 7 51.27 15.52 26.03
N ALA A 8 50.45 15.97 25.06
CA ALA A 8 50.37 17.40 24.68
C ALA A 8 48.96 17.76 24.19
N PHE A 9 48.33 18.66 24.94
CA PHE A 9 47.03 19.32 24.69
C PHE A 9 47.06 20.22 23.45
N ILE A 10 46.03 20.15 22.59
CA ILE A 10 45.55 21.31 21.80
C ILE A 10 44.01 21.28 21.76
N THR A 11 43.40 22.24 22.47
CA THR A 11 41.98 22.58 22.44
C THR A 11 41.66 23.42 21.21
N HIS A 12 40.68 23.01 20.40
CA HIS A 12 40.08 23.85 19.36
C HIS A 12 38.65 24.23 19.74
N GLU A 13 38.46 25.50 20.05
CA GLU A 13 37.19 26.18 20.30
C GLU A 13 36.61 26.68 18.96
N PRO A 14 35.31 26.49 18.65
CA PRO A 14 34.70 27.05 17.45
C PRO A 14 34.18 28.49 17.69
N PRO A 15 34.20 29.38 16.68
CA PRO A 15 33.96 30.81 16.88
C PRO A 15 32.47 31.15 17.04
N HIS A 16 32.22 32.06 18.00
CA HIS A 16 30.97 32.75 18.24
C HIS A 16 30.56 33.64 17.05
N ILE A 17 29.35 33.44 16.52
CA ILE A 17 28.73 34.37 15.57
C ILE A 17 27.88 35.37 16.36
N HIS A 18 28.32 36.62 16.39
CA HIS A 18 27.56 37.77 16.86
C HIS A 18 26.52 38.17 15.80
N VAL A 19 25.25 38.21 16.19
CA VAL A 19 24.18 38.88 15.43
C VAL A 19 23.87 40.20 16.14
N THR A 20 24.15 41.31 15.47
CA THR A 20 23.68 42.66 15.84
C THR A 20 22.47 43.06 14.97
N PRO A 21 21.49 43.77 15.53
CA PRO A 21 20.18 44.02 14.90
C PRO A 21 20.15 45.34 14.11
N PRO A 22 19.21 45.53 13.17
CA PRO A 22 18.90 46.85 12.64
C PRO A 22 17.78 47.54 13.43
N ALA A 23 17.98 48.83 13.69
CA ALA A 23 17.02 49.73 14.33
C ALA A 23 16.09 50.43 13.32
N LYS A 24 14.78 50.39 13.66
CA LYS A 24 13.68 51.37 13.53
C LYS A 24 13.69 52.45 12.42
N ALA A 25 12.52 52.59 11.76
CA ALA A 25 11.80 53.87 11.65
C ALA A 25 10.27 53.68 11.48
N PHE A 26 9.53 54.25 12.44
CA PHE A 26 8.19 54.92 12.46
C PHE A 26 7.09 54.54 11.43
N GLY A 27 5.80 54.44 11.79
CA GLY A 27 5.09 54.76 13.03
C GLY A 27 3.55 54.74 12.85
N HIS A 28 2.85 54.74 14.00
CA HIS A 28 1.42 55.09 14.26
C HIS A 28 0.31 54.32 13.51
N ALA A 29 -0.90 54.11 14.03
CA ALA A 29 -1.50 54.09 15.36
C ALA A 29 -2.95 53.59 15.15
N SER A 30 -3.46 52.82 16.12
CA SER A 30 -4.86 52.71 16.59
C SER A 30 -6.02 53.35 15.80
N SER A 31 -7.05 52.55 15.51
CA SER A 31 -8.44 52.70 16.00
C SER A 31 -9.34 51.65 15.32
N GLU A 32 -9.93 50.70 16.05
CA GLU A 32 -11.33 50.75 16.51
C GLU A 32 -12.28 51.55 15.59
N THR A 33 -13.18 50.84 14.90
CA THR A 33 -14.63 51.14 14.95
C THR A 33 -15.46 50.04 14.29
N GLN A 34 -16.48 49.60 15.03
CA GLN A 34 -17.63 48.84 14.57
C GLN A 34 -18.44 49.67 13.56
N HIS A 35 -19.09 49.01 12.59
CA HIS A 35 -20.50 49.25 12.24
C HIS A 35 -21.01 48.26 11.17
N THR A 36 -22.05 47.51 11.54
CA THR A 36 -23.09 46.95 10.65
C THR A 36 -24.12 48.04 10.28
N PRO A 37 -25.22 47.75 9.55
CA PRO A 37 -25.37 47.24 8.18
C PRO A 37 -26.27 48.20 7.34
N ARG A 38 -26.44 47.99 6.03
CA ARG A 38 -27.56 48.64 5.29
C ARG A 38 -28.09 47.81 4.12
N ASN A 39 -29.38 47.50 4.22
CA ASN A 39 -30.30 47.05 3.17
C ASN A 39 -30.64 48.20 2.20
N HIS A 40 -30.90 47.88 0.93
CA HIS A 40 -31.90 48.46 -0.01
C HIS A 40 -31.84 47.61 -1.30
N SER A 41 -32.80 46.72 -1.61
CA SER A 41 -34.11 46.91 -2.25
C SER A 41 -34.11 47.29 -3.75
N SER A 42 -34.54 46.31 -4.57
CA SER A 42 -35.41 46.38 -5.79
C SER A 42 -34.99 47.15 -7.05
N GLN A 43 -34.93 46.41 -8.19
CA GLN A 43 -35.49 46.68 -9.54
C GLN A 43 -34.84 45.67 -10.54
N ALA A 44 -35.53 44.67 -11.10
CA ALA A 44 -36.54 44.64 -12.19
C ALA A 44 -35.95 44.60 -13.63
N ALA A 45 -36.30 43.51 -14.34
CA ALA A 45 -36.32 43.28 -15.81
C ALA A 45 -34.96 43.33 -16.58
N GLU A 46 -34.66 42.55 -17.63
CA GLU A 46 -35.46 41.97 -18.71
C GLU A 46 -34.84 40.65 -19.22
N SER A 47 -35.70 39.74 -19.69
CA SER A 47 -35.38 38.47 -20.35
C SER A 47 -35.36 38.61 -21.87
N TYR A 48 -34.32 38.08 -22.53
CA TYR A 48 -34.17 38.04 -23.99
C TYR A 48 -34.88 36.80 -24.61
N PRO A 49 -35.65 36.95 -25.70
CA PRO A 49 -36.45 35.85 -26.27
C PRO A 49 -35.72 34.98 -27.32
N LEU A 50 -36.04 33.68 -27.30
CA LEU A 50 -35.67 32.64 -28.25
C LEU A 50 -36.47 32.72 -29.57
N HIS A 51 -35.79 32.47 -30.68
CA HIS A 51 -36.34 32.42 -32.05
C HIS A 51 -37.28 31.22 -32.25
N GLN A 52 -38.45 31.47 -32.87
CA GLN A 52 -39.43 30.46 -33.31
C GLN A 52 -39.28 30.20 -34.82
N LEU A 53 -39.37 28.93 -35.23
CA LEU A 53 -39.57 28.51 -36.63
C LEU A 53 -41.06 28.17 -36.88
N PRO A 54 -41.59 28.33 -38.11
CA PRO A 54 -43.03 28.40 -38.37
C PRO A 54 -43.71 27.04 -38.60
N LYS A 55 -45.00 26.99 -38.25
CA LYS A 55 -45.94 25.88 -38.49
C LYS A 55 -46.67 26.04 -39.84
N HIS A 56 -46.92 24.94 -40.53
CA HIS A 56 -48.02 24.77 -41.50
C HIS A 56 -48.66 23.37 -41.32
N GLY A 57 -49.99 23.29 -41.36
CA GLY A 57 -50.78 22.05 -41.59
C GLY A 57 -51.61 22.21 -42.89
N PRO A 58 -52.67 21.43 -43.19
CA PRO A 58 -53.11 20.10 -42.71
C PRO A 58 -53.26 19.05 -43.86
N ALA A 59 -53.69 17.81 -43.52
CA ALA A 59 -53.79 16.59 -44.37
C ALA A 59 -54.85 16.62 -45.50
N PRO A 60 -54.86 15.60 -46.41
CA PRO A 60 -55.95 14.61 -46.39
C PRO A 60 -55.55 13.14 -46.71
N ALA A 61 -56.52 12.24 -46.50
CA ALA A 61 -56.43 10.77 -46.47
C ALA A 61 -56.79 10.04 -47.79
N THR A 62 -56.28 8.80 -47.98
CA THR A 62 -56.87 7.61 -48.66
C THR A 62 -55.80 6.50 -48.71
N SER A 63 -55.91 5.39 -47.96
CA SER A 63 -56.54 4.08 -48.27
C SER A 63 -55.62 3.01 -48.91
N THR A 64 -55.85 1.76 -48.48
CA THR A 64 -55.52 0.44 -49.08
C THR A 64 -54.10 -0.16 -48.99
N ALA A 65 -53.93 -1.02 -47.98
CA ALA A 65 -53.64 -2.46 -48.04
C ALA A 65 -52.46 -3.07 -48.84
N THR A 66 -51.89 -4.10 -48.19
CA THR A 66 -51.14 -5.30 -48.66
C THR A 66 -49.64 -5.25 -48.97
N ALA A 67 -48.90 -5.81 -48.01
CA ALA A 67 -47.92 -6.90 -48.12
C ALA A 67 -46.52 -6.70 -48.75
N THR A 68 -45.55 -7.21 -47.97
CA THR A 68 -44.26 -7.84 -48.31
C THR A 68 -43.03 -6.99 -48.65
N ASP A 69 -42.03 -7.19 -47.78
CA ASP A 69 -40.59 -7.30 -47.99
C ASP A 69 -39.63 -6.09 -47.82
N ALA A 70 -38.66 -6.37 -46.93
CA ALA A 70 -37.33 -5.78 -46.73
C ALA A 70 -37.21 -4.41 -46.02
N PRO A 71 -36.69 -4.36 -44.77
CA PRO A 71 -36.11 -3.13 -44.25
C PRO A 71 -34.69 -2.95 -44.81
N THR A 72 -34.50 -1.84 -45.51
CA THR A 72 -33.25 -1.28 -45.99
C THR A 72 -32.23 -1.07 -44.85
N LEU A 73 -31.01 -1.55 -45.11
CA LEU A 73 -29.85 -1.66 -44.21
C LEU A 73 -29.18 -0.32 -43.78
N SER A 74 -29.88 0.83 -43.78
CA SER A 74 -29.20 2.12 -43.54
C SER A 74 -29.72 2.97 -42.37
N GLU A 75 -30.78 2.58 -41.65
CA GLU A 75 -31.28 3.36 -40.49
C GLU A 75 -30.98 2.73 -39.12
N THR A 76 -30.54 1.46 -39.07
CA THR A 76 -30.14 0.80 -37.81
C THR A 76 -28.66 0.94 -37.47
N ALA A 77 -27.86 1.56 -38.35
CA ALA A 77 -26.43 1.79 -38.12
C ALA A 77 -26.14 3.07 -37.32
N PHE A 78 -27.00 4.09 -37.38
CA PHE A 78 -26.80 5.35 -36.65
C PHE A 78 -27.55 5.43 -35.31
N ALA A 79 -28.51 4.55 -35.06
CA ALA A 79 -29.22 4.48 -33.76
C ALA A 79 -28.53 3.55 -32.74
N ARG A 80 -27.48 2.81 -33.14
CA ARG A 80 -26.74 1.88 -32.26
C ARG A 80 -25.51 2.49 -31.60
N ASP A 81 -25.01 3.63 -32.10
CA ASP A 81 -23.86 4.31 -31.52
C ASP A 81 -24.22 5.32 -30.42
N GLU A 82 -25.51 5.70 -30.27
CA GLU A 82 -25.94 6.62 -29.21
C GLU A 82 -26.51 5.92 -27.96
N ALA A 83 -26.78 4.61 -28.01
CA ALA A 83 -27.26 3.84 -26.85
C ALA A 83 -26.15 3.15 -26.03
N GLY A 84 -24.88 3.32 -26.44
CA GLY A 84 -23.69 2.82 -25.73
C GLY A 84 -22.88 3.91 -25.01
N ALA A 85 -23.29 5.17 -25.11
CA ALA A 85 -22.71 6.28 -24.39
C ALA A 85 -23.44 6.49 -23.04
N GLU A 86 -23.51 5.45 -22.21
CA GLU A 86 -23.49 5.71 -20.77
C GLU A 86 -22.21 6.50 -20.53
N SER A 87 -22.36 7.74 -20.06
CA SER A 87 -21.31 8.67 -19.74
C SER A 87 -20.13 7.98 -19.05
N ALA A 88 -19.11 7.61 -19.83
CA ALA A 88 -17.85 7.12 -19.29
C ALA A 88 -17.19 8.33 -18.61
N GLU A 89 -17.49 8.52 -17.33
CA GLU A 89 -16.82 9.54 -16.53
C GLU A 89 -15.31 9.42 -16.75
N PRO A 90 -14.60 10.54 -17.01
CA PRO A 90 -13.18 10.49 -17.28
C PRO A 90 -12.47 9.91 -16.05
N THR A 91 -11.96 8.69 -16.19
CA THR A 91 -11.22 8.01 -15.11
C THR A 91 -10.04 8.88 -14.72
N GLN A 92 -10.03 9.34 -13.47
CA GLN A 92 -9.01 10.26 -12.97
C GLN A 92 -7.60 9.66 -13.15
N SER A 93 -6.59 10.50 -13.33
CA SER A 93 -5.19 10.08 -13.41
C SER A 93 -4.40 10.62 -12.22
N VAL A 94 -3.13 10.21 -12.09
CA VAL A 94 -2.24 10.75 -11.06
C VAL A 94 -2.05 12.26 -11.23
N LEU A 95 -2.05 12.78 -12.45
CA LEU A 95 -1.78 14.19 -12.74
C LEU A 95 -3.06 15.04 -12.82
N VAL A 96 -4.21 14.41 -13.01
CA VAL A 96 -5.50 15.08 -13.26
C VAL A 96 -6.59 14.42 -12.41
N PRO A 97 -7.32 15.19 -11.57
CA PRO A 97 -7.14 16.62 -11.26
C PRO A 97 -5.80 16.93 -10.58
N TYR A 98 -5.37 18.20 -10.60
CA TYR A 98 -4.06 18.65 -10.07
C TYR A 98 -3.78 18.16 -8.64
N MET A 99 -4.81 18.04 -7.80
CA MET A 99 -4.66 17.57 -6.42
C MET A 99 -4.23 16.09 -6.33
N ASN A 100 -4.52 15.27 -7.35
CA ASN A 100 -4.19 13.84 -7.34
C ASN A 100 -2.68 13.58 -7.28
N ARG A 101 -1.84 14.48 -7.76
CA ARG A 101 -0.38 14.30 -7.68
C ARG A 101 0.10 14.37 -6.23
N TRP A 102 -0.53 15.23 -5.43
CA TRP A 102 -0.22 15.41 -4.02
C TRP A 102 -0.83 14.28 -3.19
N ARG A 103 -2.05 13.84 -3.51
CA ARG A 103 -2.67 12.64 -2.93
C ARG A 103 -1.82 11.40 -3.17
N PHE A 104 -1.34 11.24 -4.39
CA PHE A 104 -0.47 10.13 -4.78
C PHE A 104 0.89 10.20 -4.07
N LEU A 105 1.50 11.38 -3.99
CA LEU A 105 2.75 11.58 -3.24
C LEU A 105 2.55 11.28 -1.75
N ALA A 106 1.46 11.74 -1.14
CA ALA A 106 1.12 11.45 0.26
C ALA A 106 0.95 9.94 0.49
N ALA A 107 0.23 9.26 -0.41
CA ALA A 107 0.06 7.81 -0.37
C ALA A 107 1.41 7.08 -0.46
N CYS A 108 2.31 7.50 -1.36
CA CYS A 108 3.65 6.94 -1.49
C CYS A 108 4.51 7.18 -0.24
N LEU A 109 4.48 8.39 0.34
CA LEU A 109 5.24 8.70 1.56
C LEU A 109 4.76 7.90 2.77
N MET A 110 3.44 7.75 2.92
CA MET A 110 2.87 6.90 3.97
C MET A 110 3.30 5.44 3.80
N ASN A 111 3.28 4.92 2.56
CA ASN A 111 3.66 3.53 2.32
C ASN A 111 5.18 3.31 2.46
N MET A 112 6.00 4.32 2.12
CA MET A 112 7.43 4.33 2.42
C MET A 112 7.69 4.30 3.92
N GLY A 113 6.92 5.04 4.72
CA GLY A 113 6.99 4.98 6.18
C GLY A 113 6.62 3.61 6.74
N ASN A 114 5.58 2.98 6.19
CA ASN A 114 5.21 1.60 6.54
C ASN A 114 6.37 0.63 6.23
N GLY A 115 6.98 0.74 5.04
CA GLY A 115 8.13 -0.08 4.66
C GLY A 115 9.34 0.12 5.58
N LEU A 116 9.64 1.38 5.93
CA LEU A 116 10.71 1.73 6.86
C LEU A 116 10.48 1.07 8.24
N ASN A 117 9.23 1.07 8.71
CA ASN A 117 8.83 0.44 9.95
C ASN A 117 8.90 -1.09 9.91
N ASP A 118 8.43 -1.72 8.84
CA ASP A 118 8.37 -3.19 8.73
C ASP A 118 9.74 -3.81 8.48
N GLY A 119 10.64 -3.13 7.76
CA GLY A 119 11.98 -3.64 7.46
C GLY A 119 12.92 -3.60 8.67
N ALA A 120 12.77 -2.60 9.54
CA ALA A 120 13.73 -2.37 10.63
C ALA A 120 13.77 -3.43 11.74
N PRO A 121 12.65 -4.02 12.22
CA PRO A 121 12.66 -5.03 13.27
C PRO A 121 13.65 -6.15 13.04
N GLY A 122 13.83 -6.62 11.80
CA GLY A 122 14.82 -7.67 11.48
C GLY A 122 16.24 -7.33 11.92
N ALA A 123 16.66 -6.07 11.76
CA ALA A 123 17.97 -5.60 12.23
C ALA A 123 17.98 -5.25 13.73
N LEU A 124 16.81 -4.96 14.32
CA LEU A 124 16.69 -4.52 15.71
C LEU A 124 16.49 -5.66 16.72
N ILE A 125 16.00 -6.83 16.29
CA ILE A 125 15.68 -7.99 17.15
C ILE A 125 16.83 -8.38 18.09
N PRO A 126 18.09 -8.57 17.63
CA PRO A 126 19.18 -8.98 18.53
C PRO A 126 19.44 -7.97 19.66
N TYR A 127 19.16 -6.69 19.40
CA TYR A 127 19.29 -5.63 20.40
C TYR A 127 18.10 -5.59 21.36
N MET A 128 16.88 -5.92 20.89
CA MET A 128 15.71 -6.09 21.75
C MET A 128 15.89 -7.27 22.70
N GLU A 129 16.40 -8.41 22.21
CA GLU A 129 16.71 -9.59 23.04
C GLU A 129 17.67 -9.22 24.17
N LYS A 130 18.77 -8.53 23.84
CA LYS A 130 19.77 -8.09 24.81
C LYS A 130 19.25 -7.02 25.77
N TYR A 131 18.41 -6.10 25.31
CA TYR A 131 17.91 -4.98 26.12
C TYR A 131 16.89 -5.43 27.17
N TYR A 132 15.98 -6.34 26.79
CA TYR A 132 14.93 -6.84 27.67
C TYR A 132 15.28 -8.17 28.36
N ASP A 133 16.40 -8.79 28.01
CA ASP A 133 16.83 -10.12 28.50
C ASP A 133 15.76 -11.20 28.24
N ILE A 134 15.29 -11.25 26.98
CA ILE A 134 14.24 -12.18 26.53
C ILE A 134 14.67 -12.89 25.25
N GLY A 135 14.17 -14.11 25.04
CA GLY A 135 14.49 -14.89 23.85
C GLY A 135 13.70 -14.46 22.61
N TYR A 136 14.20 -14.83 21.43
CA TYR A 136 13.62 -14.59 20.11
C TYR A 136 12.12 -14.84 20.02
N ALA A 137 11.63 -15.94 20.59
CA ALA A 137 10.21 -16.28 20.56
C ALA A 137 9.34 -15.19 21.20
N ILE A 138 9.78 -14.60 22.31
CA ILE A 138 9.07 -13.51 22.97
C ILE A 138 9.19 -12.22 22.15
N VAL A 139 10.39 -11.89 21.63
CA VAL A 139 10.58 -10.72 20.77
C VAL A 139 9.69 -10.79 19.53
N SER A 140 9.52 -11.98 18.94
CA SER A 140 8.70 -12.20 17.74
C SER A 140 7.21 -11.86 17.92
N LEU A 141 6.73 -11.70 19.18
CA LEU A 141 5.37 -11.23 19.46
C LEU A 141 5.07 -9.86 18.87
N ILE A 142 6.07 -9.03 18.54
CA ILE A 142 5.85 -7.77 17.81
C ILE A 142 5.23 -8.01 16.42
N PHE A 143 5.61 -9.10 15.73
CA PHE A 143 5.02 -9.46 14.44
C PHE A 143 3.59 -9.97 14.60
N VAL A 144 3.33 -10.72 15.67
CA VAL A 144 1.98 -11.18 16.03
C VAL A 144 1.08 -9.98 16.34
N GLY A 145 1.55 -9.04 17.15
CA GLY A 145 0.85 -7.79 17.44
C GLY A 145 0.48 -7.05 16.16
N ASN A 146 1.45 -6.84 15.27
CA ASN A 146 1.25 -6.20 13.96
C ASN A 146 0.18 -6.94 13.13
N ALA A 147 0.30 -8.26 12.97
CA ALA A 147 -0.66 -9.08 12.23
C ALA A 147 -2.08 -9.00 12.81
N VAL A 148 -2.23 -9.05 14.14
CA VAL A 148 -3.52 -8.88 14.81
C VAL A 148 -4.08 -7.47 14.56
N GLY A 149 -3.23 -6.45 14.51
CA GLY A 149 -3.61 -5.09 14.10
C GLY A 149 -4.18 -5.02 12.68
N PHE A 150 -3.50 -5.67 11.72
CA PHE A 150 -3.95 -5.79 10.33
C PHE A 150 -5.31 -6.50 10.21
N ILE A 151 -5.46 -7.63 10.90
CA ILE A 151 -6.72 -8.38 10.96
C ILE A 151 -7.81 -7.50 11.55
N THR A 152 -7.54 -6.81 12.66
CA THR A 152 -8.48 -5.90 13.31
C THR A 152 -8.93 -4.79 12.36
N ALA A 153 -8.00 -4.15 11.64
CA ALA A 153 -8.33 -3.12 10.66
C ALA A 153 -9.31 -3.62 9.58
N ALA A 154 -9.18 -4.88 9.13
CA ALA A 154 -10.08 -5.46 8.14
C ALA A 154 -11.55 -5.53 8.61
N PHE A 155 -11.80 -5.67 9.91
CA PHE A 155 -13.15 -5.64 10.49
C PHE A 155 -13.73 -4.24 10.60
N PHE A 156 -12.89 -3.23 10.83
CA PHE A 156 -13.32 -1.90 11.22
C PHE A 156 -13.25 -0.87 10.10
N VAL A 157 -12.41 -1.04 9.08
CA VAL A 157 -12.16 -0.01 8.06
C VAL A 157 -13.43 0.43 7.31
N ASP A 158 -14.33 -0.50 6.98
CA ASP A 158 -15.61 -0.17 6.33
C ASP A 158 -16.51 0.65 7.25
N ALA A 159 -16.58 0.27 8.53
CA ALA A 159 -17.39 0.97 9.52
C ALA A 159 -16.84 2.38 9.80
N LEU A 160 -15.51 2.55 9.80
CA LEU A 160 -14.89 3.85 9.96
C LEU A 160 -15.10 4.70 8.71
N ARG A 161 -14.96 4.13 7.51
CA ARG A 161 -15.20 4.85 6.24
C ARG A 161 -16.64 5.35 6.12
N ALA A 162 -17.62 4.58 6.58
CA ALA A 162 -19.02 5.01 6.59
C ALA A 162 -19.31 6.19 7.54
N ARG A 163 -18.40 6.52 8.47
CA ARG A 163 -18.57 7.60 9.46
C ARG A 163 -17.61 8.75 9.30
N LEU A 164 -16.48 8.53 8.65
CA LEU A 164 -15.38 9.47 8.53
C LEU A 164 -15.07 9.67 7.06
N SER A 165 -14.89 10.93 6.65
CA SER A 165 -14.28 11.22 5.35
C SER A 165 -12.88 10.61 5.27
N ARG A 166 -12.40 10.36 4.05
CA ARG A 166 -11.11 9.72 3.80
C ARG A 166 -9.96 10.47 4.46
N ALA A 167 -9.95 11.80 4.39
CA ALA A 167 -8.95 12.62 5.09
C ALA A 167 -8.95 12.38 6.61
N ARG A 168 -10.14 12.35 7.23
CA ARG A 168 -10.27 12.11 8.67
C ARG A 168 -9.86 10.69 9.04
N LEU A 169 -10.22 9.70 8.23
CA LEU A 169 -9.84 8.32 8.47
C LEU A 169 -8.33 8.11 8.35
N MET A 170 -7.69 8.69 7.33
CA MET A 170 -6.22 8.69 7.21
C MET A 170 -5.56 9.40 8.40
N ALA A 171 -6.15 10.51 8.86
CA ALA A 171 -5.67 11.21 10.05
C ALA A 171 -5.80 10.39 11.34
N VAL A 172 -6.90 9.66 11.51
CA VAL A 172 -7.08 8.72 12.63
C VAL A 172 -6.05 7.59 12.58
N ALA A 173 -5.82 7.01 11.40
CA ALA A 173 -4.82 5.96 11.21
C ALA A 173 -3.40 6.45 11.53
N GLN A 174 -3.01 7.62 11.02
CA GLN A 174 -1.71 8.24 11.31
C GLN A 174 -1.57 8.67 12.77
N GLY A 175 -2.64 9.22 13.38
CA GLY A 175 -2.67 9.57 14.80
C GLY A 175 -2.52 8.34 15.70
N CYS A 176 -3.15 7.22 15.34
CA CYS A 176 -2.98 5.94 16.02
C CYS A 176 -1.53 5.43 15.94
N MET A 177 -0.91 5.53 14.76
CA MET A 177 0.52 5.19 14.59
C MET A 177 1.43 6.08 15.42
N LEU A 178 1.19 7.40 15.44
CA LEU A 178 1.96 8.34 16.26
C LEU A 178 1.88 8.03 17.75
N ALA A 179 0.67 7.76 18.26
CA ALA A 179 0.48 7.35 19.63
C ALA A 179 1.21 6.03 19.94
N ALA A 180 1.23 5.09 18.99
CA ALA A 180 1.94 3.82 19.12
C ALA A 180 3.47 3.97 19.12
N TYR A 181 4.01 4.97 18.41
CA TYR A 181 5.45 5.26 18.42
C TYR A 181 5.95 5.83 19.75
N VAL A 182 5.10 6.51 20.52
CA VAL A 182 5.52 7.13 21.80
C VAL A 182 6.11 6.08 22.78
N PRO A 183 5.43 4.97 23.11
CA PRO A 183 6.01 3.92 23.95
C PRO A 183 7.27 3.28 23.36
N LEU A 184 7.37 3.17 22.03
CA LEU A 184 8.56 2.61 21.38
C LEU A 184 9.77 3.52 21.61
N VAL A 185 9.62 4.83 21.36
CA VAL A 185 10.70 5.82 21.47
C VAL A 185 11.20 6.00 22.90
N VAL A 186 10.35 5.79 23.91
CA VAL A 186 10.77 5.88 25.32
C VAL A 186 11.35 4.58 25.88
N GLY A 187 11.36 3.50 25.09
CA GLY A 187 11.85 2.19 25.55
C GLY A 187 10.93 1.55 26.61
N ALA A 188 9.61 1.62 26.41
CA ALA A 188 8.61 1.08 27.34
C ALA A 188 8.81 -0.44 27.60
N PRO A 189 8.20 -1.01 28.65
CA PRO A 189 8.25 -2.45 28.90
C PRO A 189 7.77 -3.26 27.69
N PHE A 190 8.37 -4.44 27.48
CA PHE A 190 8.15 -5.23 26.26
C PHE A 190 6.67 -5.54 25.93
N PRO A 191 5.77 -5.84 26.89
CA PRO A 191 4.34 -5.99 26.58
C PRO A 191 3.71 -4.74 25.94
N VAL A 192 4.15 -3.55 26.34
CA VAL A 192 3.70 -2.28 25.75
C VAL A 192 4.26 -2.11 24.34
N VAL A 193 5.48 -2.57 24.08
CA VAL A 193 6.06 -2.62 22.72
C VAL A 193 5.18 -3.49 21.81
N VAL A 194 4.77 -4.68 22.25
CA VAL A 194 3.86 -5.56 21.48
C VAL A 194 2.52 -4.86 21.21
N LEU A 195 1.94 -4.19 22.20
CA LEU A 195 0.71 -3.42 22.04
C LEU A 195 0.88 -2.23 21.07
N SER A 196 2.03 -1.54 21.10
CA SER A 196 2.37 -0.52 20.11
C SER A 196 2.39 -1.09 18.70
N PHE A 197 3.00 -2.25 18.49
CA PHE A 197 3.01 -2.92 17.18
C PHE A 197 1.60 -3.30 16.69
N PHE A 198 0.68 -3.63 17.59
CA PHE A 198 -0.73 -3.81 17.25
C PHE A 198 -1.37 -2.53 16.67
N PHE A 199 -1.18 -1.39 17.33
CA PHE A 199 -1.71 -0.12 16.84
C PHE A 199 -1.02 0.36 15.56
N LEU A 200 0.29 0.11 15.42
CA LEU A 200 1.01 0.33 14.17
C LEU A 200 0.38 -0.51 13.04
N GLY A 201 0.15 -1.80 13.28
CA GLY A 201 -0.48 -2.68 12.29
C GLY A 201 -1.87 -2.22 11.87
N PHE A 202 -2.70 -1.80 12.84
CA PHE A 202 -4.03 -1.25 12.55
C PHE A 202 -3.96 0.00 11.66
N GLY A 203 -3.09 0.95 11.99
CA GLY A 203 -2.91 2.18 11.22
C GLY A 203 -2.32 1.92 9.82
N MET A 204 -1.29 1.07 9.73
CA MET A 204 -0.66 0.70 8.47
C MET A 204 -1.64 -0.01 7.53
N ALA A 205 -2.44 -0.96 8.04
CA ALA A 205 -3.44 -1.68 7.25
C ALA A 205 -4.57 -0.76 6.74
N THR A 206 -5.01 0.18 7.57
CA THR A 206 -6.01 1.18 7.19
C THR A 206 -5.47 2.07 6.05
N ASN A 207 -4.25 2.60 6.22
CA ASN A 207 -3.58 3.41 5.20
C ASN A 207 -3.36 2.65 3.90
N LEU A 208 -2.89 1.39 3.98
CA LEU A 208 -2.67 0.55 2.82
C LEU A 208 -3.98 0.28 2.06
N THR A 209 -5.05 -0.06 2.77
CA THR A 209 -6.37 -0.29 2.16
C THR A 209 -6.84 0.97 1.41
N LEU A 210 -6.81 2.13 2.07
CA LEU A 210 -7.24 3.39 1.45
C LEU A 210 -6.34 3.77 0.27
N ASN A 211 -5.03 3.67 0.40
CA ASN A 211 -4.11 4.05 -0.67
C ASN A 211 -4.22 3.11 -1.88
N THR A 212 -4.46 1.81 -1.66
CA THR A 212 -4.72 0.83 -2.72
C THR A 212 -6.02 1.13 -3.46
N LEU A 213 -7.09 1.48 -2.73
CA LEU A 213 -8.36 1.89 -3.34
C LEU A 213 -8.21 3.16 -4.19
N PHE A 214 -7.44 4.15 -3.71
CA PHE A 214 -7.18 5.40 -4.44
C PHE A 214 -6.36 5.12 -5.70
N CYS A 215 -5.22 4.44 -5.56
CA CYS A 215 -4.34 4.21 -6.70
C CYS A 215 -5.01 3.33 -7.75
N GLY A 216 -5.76 2.31 -7.34
CA GLY A 216 -6.41 1.40 -8.27
C GLY A 216 -7.68 1.95 -8.95
N SER A 217 -8.24 3.08 -8.48
CA SER A 217 -9.32 3.77 -9.21
C SER A 217 -8.80 4.71 -10.31
N LEU A 218 -7.49 4.95 -10.37
CA LEU A 218 -6.88 5.80 -11.40
C LEU A 218 -6.79 5.07 -12.75
N ARG A 219 -6.81 5.83 -13.86
CA ARG A 219 -6.69 5.34 -15.24
C ARG A 219 -5.51 4.39 -15.45
N ASN A 220 -4.37 4.66 -14.80
CA ASN A 220 -3.18 3.82 -14.81
C ASN A 220 -2.98 3.11 -13.46
N GLY A 221 -4.05 2.46 -12.96
CA GLY A 221 -4.10 1.95 -11.60
C GLY A 221 -2.99 0.95 -11.26
N THR A 222 -2.62 0.06 -12.19
CA THR A 222 -1.51 -0.88 -11.98
C THR A 222 -0.17 -0.18 -11.83
N THR A 223 0.08 0.85 -12.64
CA THR A 223 1.30 1.66 -12.54
C THR A 223 1.33 2.45 -11.23
N ALA A 224 0.20 3.04 -10.84
CA ALA A 224 0.08 3.79 -9.59
C ALA A 224 0.27 2.86 -8.37
N LEU A 225 -0.34 1.68 -8.36
CA LEU A 225 -0.12 0.64 -7.34
C LEU A 225 1.32 0.14 -7.33
N GLY A 226 1.94 -0.02 -8.51
CA GLY A 226 3.35 -0.35 -8.65
C GLY A 226 4.23 0.67 -7.94
N ALA A 227 4.08 1.94 -8.25
CA ALA A 227 4.84 3.02 -7.60
C ALA A 227 4.52 3.17 -6.10
N LEU A 228 3.26 2.99 -5.67
CA LEU A 228 2.85 2.98 -4.26
C LEU A 228 3.60 1.89 -3.47
N HIS A 229 3.65 0.65 -3.98
CA HIS A 229 4.36 -0.46 -3.33
C HIS A 229 5.88 -0.39 -3.56
N GLY A 230 6.33 0.28 -4.63
CA GLY A 230 7.74 0.60 -4.86
C GLY A 230 8.27 1.52 -3.76
N ALA A 231 7.48 2.53 -3.37
CA ALA A 231 7.79 3.40 -2.23
C ALA A 231 7.90 2.62 -0.92
N TYR A 232 7.03 1.62 -0.68
CA TYR A 232 7.18 0.69 0.44
C TYR A 232 8.49 -0.10 0.38
N GLY A 233 8.85 -0.64 -0.80
CA GLY A 233 10.12 -1.36 -0.98
C GLY A 233 11.35 -0.49 -0.72
N LEU A 234 11.30 0.78 -1.13
CA LEU A 234 12.33 1.78 -0.81
C LEU A 234 12.46 1.98 0.70
N GLY A 235 11.33 2.15 1.41
CA GLY A 235 11.29 2.20 2.88
C GLY A 235 11.89 0.95 3.52
N GLY A 236 11.48 -0.24 3.06
CA GLY A 236 11.98 -1.53 3.55
C GLY A 236 13.46 -1.77 3.30
N THR A 237 14.05 -1.10 2.30
CA THR A 237 15.50 -1.12 2.05
C THR A 237 16.24 -0.13 2.95
N ILE A 238 15.72 1.08 3.11
CA ILE A 238 16.33 2.13 3.94
C ILE A 238 16.23 1.79 5.44
N GLY A 239 15.15 1.13 5.87
CA GLY A 239 14.84 0.85 7.28
C GLY A 239 15.95 0.08 8.01
N PRO A 240 16.32 -1.14 7.54
CA PRO A 240 17.42 -1.91 8.12
C PRO A 240 18.75 -1.16 8.10
N ILE A 241 19.10 -0.49 6.99
CA ILE A 241 20.36 0.26 6.86
C ILE A 241 20.44 1.37 7.91
N LEU A 242 19.35 2.13 8.05
CA LEU A 242 19.26 3.21 9.01
C LEU A 242 19.25 2.69 10.45
N ALA A 243 18.54 1.59 10.72
CA ALA A 243 18.53 0.92 12.01
C ALA A 243 19.94 0.47 12.41
N THR A 244 20.66 -0.22 11.53
CA THR A 244 22.04 -0.65 11.78
C THR A 244 22.96 0.55 11.98
N ALA A 245 22.94 1.55 11.10
CA ALA A 245 23.80 2.73 11.22
C ALA A 245 23.58 3.49 12.55
N LEU A 246 22.32 3.61 12.98
CA LEU A 246 21.98 4.28 14.24
C LEU A 246 22.46 3.48 15.45
N VAL A 247 22.24 2.16 15.47
CA VAL A 247 22.66 1.32 16.59
C VAL A 247 24.19 1.18 16.66
N SER A 248 24.87 1.09 15.52
CA SER A 248 26.34 1.06 15.45
C SER A 248 26.98 2.37 15.95
N SER A 249 26.37 3.52 15.71
CA SER A 249 26.90 4.82 16.13
C SER A 249 26.56 5.20 17.58
N THR A 250 25.38 4.82 18.07
CA THR A 250 24.91 5.21 19.41
C THR A 250 25.08 4.13 20.48
N GLY A 251 25.39 2.88 20.08
CA GLY A 251 25.55 1.73 20.96
C GLY A 251 24.25 0.93 21.14
N THR A 252 24.41 -0.35 21.49
CA THR A 252 23.32 -1.36 21.50
C THR A 252 22.14 -1.05 22.41
N ARG A 253 22.29 -0.12 23.37
CA ARG A 253 21.25 0.24 24.35
C ARG A 253 20.15 1.14 23.77
N TYR A 254 20.36 1.76 22.61
CA TYR A 254 19.48 2.83 22.10
C TYR A 254 18.70 2.44 20.84
N TRP A 255 18.44 1.15 20.62
CA TRP A 255 17.68 0.64 19.46
C TRP A 255 16.34 1.37 19.25
N PHE A 256 15.69 1.79 20.34
CA PHE A 256 14.42 2.51 20.31
C PHE A 256 14.47 3.88 19.62
N ARG A 257 15.64 4.52 19.54
CA ARG A 257 15.80 5.82 18.86
C ARG A 257 15.53 5.73 17.37
N PHE A 258 15.65 4.54 16.78
CA PHE A 258 15.29 4.32 15.38
C PHE A 258 13.85 4.78 15.10
N TYR A 259 12.93 4.50 16.03
CA TYR A 259 11.50 4.81 15.86
C TYR A 259 11.19 6.31 15.84
N LEU A 260 12.13 7.19 16.19
CA LEU A 260 11.97 8.63 15.96
C LEU A 260 11.81 8.97 14.47
N VAL A 261 12.48 8.24 13.59
CA VAL A 261 12.44 8.47 12.14
C VAL A 261 11.07 8.14 11.54
N PRO A 262 10.53 6.90 11.67
CA PRO A 262 9.17 6.61 11.20
C PRO A 262 8.12 7.44 11.94
N MET A 263 8.34 7.81 13.22
CA MET A 263 7.44 8.72 13.94
C MET A 263 7.41 10.12 13.29
N ALA A 264 8.56 10.70 12.96
CA ALA A 264 8.64 11.99 12.28
C ALA A 264 7.99 11.93 10.88
N LEU A 265 8.21 10.85 10.14
CA LEU A 265 7.59 10.64 8.83
C LEU A 265 6.07 10.45 8.94
N ALA A 266 5.58 9.75 9.97
CA ALA A 266 4.15 9.63 10.26
C ALA A 266 3.53 10.98 10.66
N ALA A 267 4.24 11.79 11.44
CA ALA A 267 3.80 13.14 11.82
C ALA A 267 3.67 14.04 10.60
N PHE A 268 4.67 14.04 9.73
CA PHE A 268 4.59 14.77 8.46
C PHE A 268 3.46 14.24 7.58
N SER A 269 3.35 12.92 7.45
CA SER A 269 2.33 12.25 6.63
C SER A 269 0.91 12.52 7.14
N LEU A 270 0.70 12.68 8.44
CA LEU A 270 -0.58 13.08 9.03
C LEU A 270 -1.05 14.42 8.45
N PHE A 271 -0.23 15.48 8.56
CA PHE A 271 -0.60 16.80 8.05
C PHE A 271 -0.71 16.82 6.53
N PHE A 272 0.24 16.18 5.85
CA PHE A 272 0.28 16.19 4.39
C PHE A 272 -0.87 15.44 3.75
N SER A 273 -1.23 14.26 4.28
CA SER A 273 -2.39 13.49 3.82
C SER A 273 -3.71 14.17 4.18
N ALA A 274 -3.83 14.75 5.39
CA ALA A 274 -5.02 15.50 5.78
C ALA A 274 -5.27 16.68 4.83
N TRP A 275 -4.22 17.42 4.44
CA TRP A 275 -4.32 18.49 3.44
C TRP A 275 -4.67 17.95 2.05
N ALA A 276 -3.94 16.96 1.54
CA ALA A 276 -4.11 16.45 0.17
C ALA A 276 -5.48 15.80 -0.07
N PHE A 277 -6.05 15.15 0.96
CA PHE A 277 -7.33 14.44 0.87
C PHE A 277 -8.52 15.23 1.43
N TRP A 278 -8.34 16.46 1.93
CA TRP A 278 -9.39 17.20 2.67
C TRP A 278 -10.75 17.30 1.94
N ASN A 279 -10.71 17.54 0.63
CA ASN A 279 -11.89 17.64 -0.23
C ASN A 279 -12.04 16.43 -1.18
N TYR A 280 -11.45 15.28 -0.85
CA TYR A 280 -11.44 14.11 -1.74
C TYR A 280 -12.84 13.70 -2.20
N GLU A 281 -13.80 13.61 -1.30
CA GLU A 281 -15.18 13.20 -1.62
C GLU A 281 -15.95 14.25 -2.43
N ARG A 282 -15.56 15.53 -2.37
CA ARG A 282 -16.17 16.58 -3.19
C ARG A 282 -15.62 16.59 -4.62
N ASP A 283 -14.35 16.21 -4.77
CA ASP A 283 -13.66 16.16 -6.06
C ASP A 283 -13.91 14.85 -6.82
N ASP A 284 -14.59 13.88 -6.20
CA ASP A 284 -14.88 12.54 -6.73
C ASP A 284 -16.39 12.27 -6.60
N SER A 285 -17.17 12.81 -7.54
CA SER A 285 -18.65 12.76 -7.57
C SER A 285 -19.21 11.33 -7.51
N ALA A 286 -18.48 10.36 -8.07
CA ALA A 286 -18.81 8.94 -8.00
C ALA A 286 -18.68 8.32 -6.59
N VAL A 287 -17.92 8.93 -5.68
CA VAL A 287 -17.81 8.50 -4.27
C VAL A 287 -18.91 9.13 -3.42
N ALA A 288 -19.30 10.37 -3.72
CA ALA A 288 -20.34 11.11 -2.98
C ALA A 288 -21.75 10.51 -3.13
N GLU A 289 -22.10 9.96 -4.29
CA GLU A 289 -23.41 9.32 -4.52
C GLU A 289 -23.50 7.88 -3.95
N HIS A 290 -22.37 7.21 -3.73
CA HIS A 290 -22.33 5.79 -3.36
C HIS A 290 -22.29 5.54 -1.84
N ASP A 291 -21.94 6.55 -1.04
CA ASP A 291 -21.93 6.51 0.43
C ASP A 291 -23.27 7.00 1.06
N ALA A 292 -24.31 7.25 0.23
CA ALA A 292 -25.57 7.89 0.62
C ALA A 292 -26.64 6.97 1.24
N GLU A 293 -26.35 5.70 1.57
CA GLU A 293 -27.27 4.88 2.38
C GLU A 293 -26.66 4.49 3.73
N PRO A 294 -27.12 5.09 4.84
CA PRO A 294 -26.78 4.63 6.17
C PRO A 294 -27.69 3.46 6.54
N THR A 295 -27.32 2.23 6.18
CA THR A 295 -27.92 1.08 6.88
C THR A 295 -27.26 0.97 8.25
N LEU A 296 -27.89 1.61 9.23
CA LEU A 296 -27.68 1.37 10.65
C LEU A 296 -27.97 -0.09 10.92
N ASP A 297 -26.95 -0.95 10.85
CA ASP A 297 -27.13 -2.32 11.26
C ASP A 297 -25.94 -2.88 12.03
N SER A 298 -26.30 -3.69 13.03
CA SER A 298 -25.51 -4.09 14.20
C SER A 298 -24.10 -4.61 13.88
N ALA A 299 -23.21 -4.66 14.87
CA ALA A 299 -21.90 -5.33 14.75
C ALA A 299 -22.01 -6.76 14.14
N LYS A 300 -23.15 -7.44 14.33
CA LYS A 300 -23.47 -8.71 13.69
C LYS A 300 -23.66 -8.59 12.18
N ALA A 301 -24.38 -7.58 11.67
CA ALA A 301 -24.55 -7.35 10.23
C ALA A 301 -23.20 -7.08 9.53
N ARG A 302 -22.25 -6.45 10.22
CA ARG A 302 -20.89 -6.20 9.70
C ARG A 302 -20.04 -7.46 9.66
N LEU A 303 -20.09 -8.28 10.71
CA LEU A 303 -19.49 -9.62 10.69
C LEU A 303 -20.10 -10.45 9.55
N VAL A 304 -21.42 -10.42 9.38
CA VAL A 304 -22.13 -11.11 8.29
C VAL A 304 -21.72 -10.59 6.91
N SER A 305 -21.50 -9.28 6.75
CA SER A 305 -20.98 -8.66 5.52
C SER A 305 -19.56 -9.10 5.21
N MET A 306 -18.67 -9.15 6.21
CA MET A 306 -17.30 -9.65 6.05
C MET A 306 -17.27 -11.15 5.73
N PHE A 307 -18.09 -11.96 6.41
CA PHE A 307 -18.27 -13.37 6.10
C PHE A 307 -18.86 -13.55 4.70
N HIS A 308 -19.80 -12.71 4.27
CA HIS A 308 -20.29 -12.69 2.89
C HIS A 308 -19.21 -12.28 1.90
N ALA A 309 -18.36 -11.32 2.24
CA ALA A 309 -17.22 -10.89 1.44
C ALA A 309 -16.23 -12.05 1.28
N LEU A 310 -15.83 -12.72 2.36
CA LEU A 310 -15.05 -13.96 2.33
C LEU A 310 -15.75 -15.09 1.55
N ARG A 311 -17.09 -15.15 1.58
CA ARG A 311 -17.86 -16.12 0.80
C ARG A 311 -17.85 -15.80 -0.70
N ARG A 312 -17.49 -14.56 -1.09
CA ARG A 312 -17.20 -14.24 -2.49
C ARG A 312 -15.89 -14.89 -2.84
N ARG A 313 -15.98 -15.85 -3.77
CA ARG A 313 -14.85 -16.59 -4.35
C ARG A 313 -13.65 -15.69 -4.68
N LEU A 314 -13.89 -14.49 -5.21
CA LEU A 314 -12.83 -13.53 -5.54
C LEU A 314 -12.04 -13.05 -4.32
N VAL A 315 -12.71 -12.67 -3.23
CA VAL A 315 -12.03 -12.19 -2.00
C VAL A 315 -11.28 -13.33 -1.34
N PHE A 316 -11.88 -14.52 -1.24
CA PHE A 316 -11.22 -15.68 -0.66
C PHE A 316 -9.97 -16.11 -1.45
N LEU A 317 -10.11 -16.28 -2.77
CA LEU A 317 -8.98 -16.64 -3.62
C LEU A 317 -7.94 -15.52 -3.69
N GLY A 318 -8.36 -14.25 -3.66
CA GLY A 318 -7.46 -13.10 -3.59
C GLY A 318 -6.69 -13.05 -2.27
N ALA A 319 -7.35 -13.38 -1.15
CA ALA A 319 -6.75 -13.42 0.17
C ALA A 319 -5.73 -14.56 0.27
N LEU A 320 -6.07 -15.75 -0.24
CA LEU A 320 -5.16 -16.89 -0.31
C LEU A 320 -3.98 -16.61 -1.26
N PHE A 321 -4.24 -15.95 -2.39
CA PHE A 321 -3.20 -15.52 -3.33
C PHE A 321 -2.20 -14.57 -2.67
N VAL A 322 -2.69 -13.51 -2.00
CA VAL A 322 -1.82 -12.52 -1.36
C VAL A 322 -1.13 -13.09 -0.12
N PHE A 323 -1.78 -13.98 0.63
CA PHE A 323 -1.15 -14.78 1.68
C PHE A 323 0.05 -15.55 1.13
N ALA A 324 -0.13 -16.30 0.03
CA ALA A 324 0.93 -17.09 -0.56
C ALA A 324 2.05 -16.22 -1.15
N TYR A 325 1.69 -15.12 -1.83
CA TYR A 325 2.63 -14.15 -2.38
C TYR A 325 3.50 -13.52 -1.28
N GLN A 326 2.89 -12.95 -0.24
CA GLN A 326 3.63 -12.30 0.84
C GLN A 326 4.42 -13.33 1.65
N GLY A 327 3.85 -14.52 1.86
CA GLY A 327 4.56 -15.62 2.51
C GLY A 327 5.81 -16.04 1.76
N ALA A 328 5.76 -16.11 0.42
CA ALA A 328 6.92 -16.44 -0.40
C ALA A 328 7.97 -15.32 -0.35
N GLU A 329 7.54 -14.06 -0.47
CA GLU A 329 8.42 -12.87 -0.39
C GLU A 329 9.22 -12.86 0.91
N VAL A 330 8.53 -12.99 2.05
CA VAL A 330 9.19 -12.93 3.36
C VAL A 330 10.00 -14.20 3.64
N SER A 331 9.52 -15.40 3.28
CA SER A 331 10.26 -16.65 3.50
C SER A 331 11.58 -16.67 2.72
N ILE A 332 11.56 -16.28 1.44
CA ILE A 332 12.77 -16.18 0.61
C ILE A 332 13.74 -15.19 1.25
N SER A 333 13.29 -13.98 1.58
CA SER A 333 14.16 -12.95 2.15
C SER A 333 14.77 -13.35 3.50
N GLY A 334 14.01 -14.04 4.35
CA GLY A 334 14.42 -14.41 5.71
C GLY A 334 15.36 -15.63 5.80
N TRP A 335 15.25 -16.59 4.88
CA TRP A 335 15.96 -17.87 4.99
C TRP A 335 17.05 -18.09 3.95
N VAL A 336 17.13 -17.24 2.90
CA VAL A 336 18.10 -17.45 1.82
C VAL A 336 19.55 -17.30 2.27
N ILE A 337 19.85 -16.40 3.22
CA ILE A 337 21.21 -16.26 3.76
C ILE A 337 21.61 -17.54 4.51
N SER A 338 20.70 -18.07 5.33
CA SER A 338 20.92 -19.33 6.06
C SER A 338 21.16 -20.49 5.09
N PHE A 339 20.36 -20.56 4.02
CA PHE A 339 20.57 -21.55 2.95
C PHE A 339 21.93 -21.40 2.27
N LEU A 340 22.33 -20.19 1.89
CA LEU A 340 23.63 -19.96 1.24
C LEU A 340 24.80 -20.28 2.16
N ALA A 341 24.70 -19.91 3.44
CA ALA A 341 25.74 -20.22 4.43
C ALA A 341 25.93 -21.72 4.59
N ASP A 342 24.83 -22.47 4.75
CA ASP A 342 24.82 -23.91 4.96
C ASP A 342 25.19 -24.68 3.68
N ALA A 343 24.44 -24.47 2.60
CA ALA A 343 24.54 -25.26 1.37
C ALA A 343 25.66 -24.80 0.41
N ARG A 344 26.31 -23.65 0.66
CA ARG A 344 27.44 -23.16 -0.16
C ARG A 344 28.71 -22.94 0.68
N HIS A 345 28.73 -23.38 1.94
CA HIS A 345 29.87 -23.31 2.85
C HIS A 345 30.47 -21.90 2.95
N VAL A 346 29.63 -20.87 3.03
CA VAL A 346 30.09 -19.50 3.19
C VAL A 346 30.53 -19.31 4.65
N GLU A 347 31.85 -19.25 4.88
CA GLU A 347 32.45 -19.14 6.21
C GLU A 347 32.01 -17.87 6.97
N ASN A 348 31.71 -16.78 6.25
CA ASN A 348 31.21 -15.54 6.82
C ASN A 348 29.82 -15.17 6.23
N PRO A 349 28.71 -15.43 6.94
CA PRO A 349 27.38 -15.06 6.49
C PRO A 349 27.19 -13.55 6.20
N GLN A 350 27.99 -12.67 6.82
CA GLN A 350 27.96 -11.24 6.50
C GLN A 350 28.46 -10.95 5.08
N ALA A 351 29.34 -11.81 4.54
CA ALA A 351 29.83 -11.71 3.17
C ALA A 351 28.79 -12.07 2.10
N VAL A 352 27.57 -12.49 2.48
CA VAL A 352 26.44 -12.70 1.55
C VAL A 352 25.18 -11.94 1.96
N GLY A 353 25.27 -11.04 2.95
CA GLY A 353 24.14 -10.23 3.40
C GLY A 353 23.56 -9.31 2.30
N TYR A 354 24.37 -8.93 1.31
CA TYR A 354 23.91 -8.16 0.14
C TYR A 354 22.92 -8.92 -0.75
N VAL A 355 22.84 -10.25 -0.65
CA VAL A 355 21.92 -11.07 -1.46
C VAL A 355 20.46 -10.73 -1.14
N THR A 356 20.11 -10.63 0.14
CA THR A 356 18.77 -10.21 0.56
C THR A 356 18.48 -8.76 0.15
N ALA A 357 19.47 -7.86 0.19
CA ALA A 357 19.33 -6.50 -0.33
C ALA A 357 19.06 -6.49 -1.84
N GLY A 358 19.74 -7.35 -2.61
CA GLY A 358 19.50 -7.54 -4.04
C GLY A 358 18.09 -8.04 -4.36
N PHE A 359 17.54 -8.95 -3.55
CA PHE A 359 16.15 -9.41 -3.67
C PHE A 359 15.14 -8.26 -3.49
N TRP A 360 15.27 -7.47 -2.42
CA TRP A 360 14.39 -6.32 -2.16
C TRP A 360 14.55 -5.19 -3.17
N ALA A 361 15.79 -4.94 -3.62
CA ALA A 361 16.06 -4.01 -4.71
C ALA A 361 15.38 -4.48 -6.01
N GLY A 362 15.47 -5.78 -6.32
CA GLY A 362 14.74 -6.42 -7.40
C GLY A 362 13.24 -6.16 -7.31
N ILE A 363 12.60 -6.48 -6.19
CA ILE A 363 11.17 -6.22 -5.94
C ILE A 363 10.83 -4.76 -6.20
N THR A 364 11.64 -3.84 -5.66
CA THR A 364 11.42 -2.40 -5.79
C THR A 364 11.48 -1.96 -7.25
N VAL A 365 12.51 -2.38 -7.99
CA VAL A 365 12.65 -2.09 -9.42
C VAL A 365 11.50 -2.72 -10.22
N GLY A 366 11.09 -3.94 -9.89
CA GLY A 366 9.97 -4.63 -10.53
C GLY A 366 8.65 -3.89 -10.35
N ARG A 367 8.42 -3.35 -9.15
CA ARG A 367 7.24 -2.53 -8.83
C ARG A 367 7.19 -1.21 -9.60
N PHE A 368 8.33 -0.54 -9.79
CA PHE A 368 8.37 0.71 -10.56
C PHE A 368 8.35 0.50 -12.08
N VAL A 369 9.11 -0.48 -12.58
CA VAL A 369 9.32 -0.67 -14.01
C VAL A 369 8.33 -1.68 -14.58
N LEU A 370 8.33 -2.91 -14.06
CA LEU A 370 7.56 -4.01 -14.64
C LEU A 370 6.05 -3.90 -14.40
N SER A 371 5.58 -3.21 -13.37
CA SER A 371 4.14 -2.96 -13.19
C SER A 371 3.55 -2.12 -14.34
N THR A 372 4.33 -1.19 -14.91
CA THR A 372 3.89 -0.41 -16.08
C THR A 372 3.78 -1.29 -17.32
N LEU A 373 4.70 -2.25 -17.47
CA LEU A 373 4.67 -3.22 -18.56
C LEU A 373 3.48 -4.18 -18.40
N GLY A 374 3.21 -4.65 -17.18
CA GLY A 374 2.06 -5.50 -16.88
C GLY A 374 0.73 -4.86 -17.25
N GLN A 375 0.61 -3.53 -17.06
CA GLN A 375 -0.58 -2.80 -17.50
C GLN A 375 -0.75 -2.79 -19.04
N LYS A 376 0.35 -2.73 -19.80
CA LYS A 376 0.32 -2.71 -21.27
C LYS A 376 0.08 -4.09 -21.89
N VAL A 377 0.66 -5.13 -21.30
CA VAL A 377 0.56 -6.53 -21.78
C VAL A 377 -0.75 -7.18 -21.34
N GLY A 378 -1.34 -6.70 -20.24
CA GLY A 378 -2.51 -7.26 -19.61
C GLY A 378 -2.15 -8.01 -18.33
N GLU A 379 -2.78 -7.62 -17.22
CA GLU A 379 -2.36 -8.01 -15.87
C GLU A 379 -2.53 -9.52 -15.62
N ARG A 380 -3.53 -10.15 -16.24
CA ARG A 380 -3.82 -11.59 -16.09
C ARG A 380 -2.70 -12.47 -16.61
N LEU A 381 -2.29 -12.26 -17.86
CA LEU A 381 -1.19 -13.02 -18.47
C LEU A 381 0.13 -12.71 -17.77
N PHE A 382 0.33 -11.44 -17.42
CA PHE A 382 1.56 -10.98 -16.79
C PHE A 382 1.86 -11.71 -15.47
N VAL A 383 0.86 -11.89 -14.61
CA VAL A 383 1.03 -12.64 -13.34
C VAL A 383 1.46 -14.09 -13.58
N TYR A 384 0.92 -14.78 -14.58
CA TYR A 384 1.36 -16.14 -14.93
C TYR A 384 2.84 -16.19 -15.33
N VAL A 385 3.24 -15.32 -16.26
CA VAL A 385 4.60 -15.29 -16.81
C VAL A 385 5.61 -14.92 -15.72
N MET A 386 5.31 -13.90 -14.91
CA MET A 386 6.18 -13.46 -13.83
C MET A 386 6.35 -14.54 -12.75
N THR A 387 5.26 -15.21 -12.35
CA THR A 387 5.32 -16.28 -11.35
C THR A 387 6.09 -17.51 -11.86
N ALA A 388 5.89 -17.89 -13.13
CA ALA A 388 6.63 -18.99 -13.76
C ALA A 388 8.13 -18.67 -13.87
N GLY A 389 8.47 -17.43 -14.26
CA GLY A 389 9.85 -16.97 -14.29
C GLY A 389 10.49 -16.95 -12.89
N ALA A 390 9.77 -16.45 -11.87
CA ALA A 390 10.23 -16.48 -10.49
C ALA A 390 10.49 -17.91 -10.00
N ALA A 391 9.62 -18.87 -10.34
CA ALA A 391 9.83 -20.27 -10.04
C ALA A 391 11.07 -20.85 -10.75
N ALA A 392 11.29 -20.52 -12.02
CA ALA A 392 12.47 -20.96 -12.76
C ALA A 392 13.78 -20.45 -12.14
N PHE A 393 13.86 -19.16 -11.81
CA PHE A 393 15.04 -18.61 -11.12
C PHE A 393 15.18 -19.13 -9.68
N GLN A 394 14.07 -19.43 -8.99
CA GLN A 394 14.12 -20.06 -7.67
C GLN A 394 14.71 -21.49 -7.72
N LEU A 395 14.41 -22.24 -8.80
CA LEU A 395 15.03 -23.55 -9.07
C LEU A 395 16.52 -23.41 -9.39
N LEU A 396 16.93 -22.36 -10.11
CA LEU A 396 18.34 -22.07 -10.35
C LEU A 396 19.09 -21.85 -9.03
N VAL A 397 18.54 -21.04 -8.11
CA VAL A 397 19.16 -20.84 -6.79
C VAL A 397 19.32 -22.16 -6.03
N TRP A 398 18.33 -23.05 -6.14
CA TRP A 398 18.34 -24.35 -5.47
C TRP A 398 19.45 -25.26 -6.01
N PHE A 399 19.45 -25.51 -7.32
CA PHE A 399 20.27 -26.55 -7.95
C PHE A 399 21.66 -26.09 -8.36
N VAL A 400 21.88 -24.79 -8.58
CA VAL A 400 23.18 -24.28 -9.03
C VAL A 400 24.05 -23.95 -7.81
N PRO A 401 25.22 -24.61 -7.66
CA PRO A 401 26.15 -24.34 -6.56
C PRO A 401 27.07 -23.15 -6.88
N ASN A 402 26.51 -21.97 -7.16
CA ASN A 402 27.29 -20.77 -7.46
C ASN A 402 26.75 -19.56 -6.68
N ILE A 403 27.56 -18.97 -5.80
CA ILE A 403 27.14 -17.87 -4.91
C ILE A 403 26.73 -16.63 -5.71
N VAL A 404 27.53 -16.23 -6.70
CA VAL A 404 27.26 -15.03 -7.51
C VAL A 404 26.03 -15.25 -8.39
N GLY A 405 25.93 -16.42 -9.03
CA GLY A 405 24.77 -16.83 -9.81
C GLY A 405 23.50 -16.89 -8.97
N ASN A 406 23.59 -17.37 -7.72
CA ASN A 406 22.47 -17.39 -6.78
C ASN A 406 22.06 -15.98 -6.36
N ALA A 407 23.01 -15.09 -6.10
CA ALA A 407 22.75 -13.69 -5.77
C ALA A 407 22.00 -12.97 -6.90
N VAL A 408 22.48 -13.12 -8.14
CA VAL A 408 21.84 -12.54 -9.33
C VAL A 408 20.47 -13.18 -9.57
N SER A 409 20.37 -14.50 -9.49
CA SER A 409 19.11 -15.22 -9.69
C SER A 409 18.07 -14.77 -8.66
N LEU A 410 18.46 -14.57 -7.40
CA LEU A 410 17.57 -14.09 -6.35
C LEU A 410 17.12 -12.64 -6.59
N ALA A 411 18.02 -11.76 -7.04
CA ALA A 411 17.63 -10.41 -7.44
C ALA A 411 16.61 -10.44 -8.60
N VAL A 412 16.75 -11.37 -9.54
CA VAL A 412 15.78 -11.59 -10.61
C VAL A 412 14.46 -12.18 -10.08
N VAL A 413 14.48 -13.13 -9.13
CA VAL A 413 13.26 -13.59 -8.45
C VAL A 413 12.53 -12.39 -7.84
N GLY A 414 13.24 -11.53 -7.11
CA GLY A 414 12.67 -10.30 -6.55
C GLY A 414 12.07 -9.39 -7.64
N LEU A 415 12.81 -9.14 -8.72
CA LEU A 415 12.36 -8.35 -9.87
C LEU A 415 11.04 -8.87 -10.45
N LEU A 416 10.92 -10.19 -10.61
CA LEU A 416 9.72 -10.84 -11.17
C LEU A 416 8.56 -10.88 -10.17
N LEU A 417 8.82 -11.01 -8.87
CA LEU A 417 7.78 -10.94 -7.84
C LEU A 417 7.22 -9.51 -7.68
N GLY A 418 8.06 -8.49 -7.82
CA GLY A 418 7.70 -7.08 -7.66
C GLY A 418 6.35 -6.67 -8.27
N PRO A 419 6.11 -6.87 -9.58
CA PRO A 419 4.88 -6.42 -10.22
C PRO A 419 3.66 -7.30 -9.95
N ILE A 420 3.81 -8.48 -9.33
CA ILE A 420 2.71 -9.44 -9.14
C ILE A 420 1.61 -8.84 -8.27
N TYR A 421 1.94 -8.27 -7.10
CA TYR A 421 0.93 -7.68 -6.22
C TYR A 421 0.18 -6.51 -6.90
N PRO A 422 0.85 -5.49 -7.48
CA PRO A 422 0.15 -4.41 -8.19
C PRO A 422 -0.80 -4.90 -9.30
N CYS A 423 -0.36 -5.89 -10.09
CA CYS A 423 -1.20 -6.50 -11.13
C CYS A 423 -2.40 -7.23 -10.52
N ALA A 424 -2.16 -8.04 -9.49
CA ALA A 424 -3.19 -8.79 -8.79
C ALA A 424 -4.23 -7.88 -8.13
N ALA A 425 -3.78 -6.87 -7.38
CA ALA A 425 -4.62 -5.87 -6.74
C ALA A 425 -5.50 -5.14 -7.77
N THR A 426 -4.96 -4.79 -8.94
CA THR A 426 -5.77 -4.19 -10.02
C THR A 426 -6.89 -5.13 -10.48
N VAL A 427 -6.59 -6.41 -10.72
CA VAL A 427 -7.60 -7.40 -11.13
C VAL A 427 -8.64 -7.62 -10.03
N PHE A 428 -8.24 -7.67 -8.77
CA PHE A 428 -9.15 -7.80 -7.63
C PHE A 428 -10.08 -6.59 -7.53
N LEU A 429 -9.56 -5.38 -7.61
CA LEU A 429 -10.34 -4.14 -7.56
C LEU A 429 -11.37 -4.06 -8.70
N ARG A 430 -10.98 -4.42 -9.92
CA ARG A 430 -11.87 -4.48 -11.09
C ARG A 430 -12.96 -5.54 -10.95
N GLY A 431 -12.65 -6.69 -10.34
CA GLY A 431 -13.61 -7.77 -10.11
C GLY A 431 -14.53 -7.57 -8.89
N MET A 432 -14.31 -6.55 -8.08
CA MET A 432 -15.14 -6.24 -6.91
C MET A 432 -16.17 -5.13 -7.21
N SER A 433 -17.41 -5.36 -6.79
CA SER A 433 -18.44 -4.32 -6.74
C SER A 433 -18.05 -3.23 -5.74
N SER A 434 -18.44 -1.99 -6.00
CA SER A 434 -18.14 -0.81 -5.16
C SER A 434 -18.44 -1.05 -3.67
N LYS A 435 -19.63 -1.59 -3.36
CA LYS A 435 -20.07 -1.93 -1.99
C LYS A 435 -19.16 -2.89 -1.20
N SER A 436 -18.36 -3.72 -1.88
CA SER A 436 -17.51 -4.74 -1.23
C SER A 436 -16.01 -4.48 -1.38
N ARG A 437 -15.63 -3.45 -2.14
CA ARG A 437 -14.24 -3.23 -2.56
C ARG A 437 -13.34 -2.89 -1.38
N THR A 438 -13.84 -2.12 -0.42
CA THR A 438 -13.08 -1.73 0.78
C THR A 438 -12.82 -2.92 1.70
N SER A 439 -13.86 -3.57 2.23
CA SER A 439 -13.70 -4.77 3.07
C SER A 439 -12.95 -5.88 2.36
N GLY A 440 -13.22 -6.11 1.07
CA GLY A 440 -12.51 -7.12 0.28
C GLY A 440 -10.99 -6.89 0.26
N ILE A 441 -10.53 -5.68 -0.04
CA ILE A 441 -9.10 -5.35 -0.06
C ILE A 441 -8.49 -5.38 1.35
N ALA A 442 -9.24 -4.95 2.36
CA ALA A 442 -8.78 -4.99 3.74
C ALA A 442 -8.54 -6.43 4.21
N ILE A 443 -9.47 -7.34 3.91
CA ILE A 443 -9.34 -8.79 4.18
C ILE A 443 -8.14 -9.35 3.42
N ILE A 444 -8.02 -9.07 2.11
CA ILE A 444 -6.89 -9.54 1.29
C ILE A 444 -5.55 -9.08 1.90
N THR A 445 -5.48 -7.83 2.35
CA THR A 445 -4.28 -7.24 2.95
C THR A 445 -3.95 -7.87 4.31
N ALA A 446 -4.96 -8.14 5.14
CA ALA A 446 -4.78 -8.81 6.42
C ALA A 446 -4.25 -10.25 6.27
N PHE A 447 -4.76 -10.99 5.28
CA PHE A 447 -4.24 -12.31 4.93
C PHE A 447 -2.82 -12.24 4.38
N GLY A 448 -2.48 -11.19 3.62
CA GLY A 448 -1.11 -10.90 3.21
C GLY A 448 -0.15 -10.80 4.40
N SER A 449 -0.46 -9.92 5.36
CA SER A 449 0.34 -9.78 6.60
C SER A 449 0.49 -11.11 7.34
N SER A 450 -0.61 -11.87 7.47
CA SER A 450 -0.61 -13.18 8.10
C SER A 450 0.29 -14.20 7.38
N GLY A 451 0.29 -14.21 6.04
CA GLY A 451 1.16 -15.06 5.23
C GLY A 451 2.64 -14.71 5.40
N GLY A 452 2.95 -13.41 5.46
CA GLY A 452 4.29 -12.89 5.74
C GLY A 452 4.83 -13.28 7.12
N ALA A 453 3.97 -13.60 8.10
CA ALA A 453 4.40 -14.09 9.41
C ALA A 453 4.45 -15.63 9.47
N LEU A 454 3.41 -16.31 8.99
CA LEU A 454 3.26 -17.76 9.14
C LEU A 454 4.20 -18.58 8.25
N ALA A 455 4.42 -18.15 7.00
CA ALA A 455 5.26 -18.88 6.06
C ALA A 455 6.75 -18.93 6.48
N PRO A 456 7.42 -17.81 6.86
CA PRO A 456 8.80 -17.88 7.33
C PRO A 456 8.92 -18.61 8.67
N PHE A 457 7.93 -18.51 9.56
CA PHE A 457 7.91 -19.27 10.80
C PHE A 457 7.86 -20.78 10.54
N THR A 458 6.96 -21.22 9.66
CA THR A 458 6.83 -22.62 9.25
C THR A 458 8.11 -23.12 8.57
N THR A 459 8.70 -22.29 7.70
CA THR A 459 10.00 -22.57 7.06
C THR A 459 11.07 -22.80 8.12
N GLY A 460 11.12 -21.98 9.16
CA GLY A 460 12.10 -22.12 10.24
C GLY A 460 11.94 -23.37 11.07
N MET A 461 10.72 -23.72 11.46
CA MET A 461 10.47 -24.95 12.21
C MET A 461 10.91 -26.18 11.42
N ILE A 462 10.60 -26.24 10.13
CA ILE A 462 11.00 -27.38 9.30
C ILE A 462 12.50 -27.36 9.01
N ALA A 463 13.09 -26.17 8.83
CA ALA A 463 14.54 -26.02 8.60
C ALA A 463 15.36 -26.52 9.79
N GLN A 464 14.88 -26.38 11.03
CA GLN A 464 15.53 -26.95 12.22
C GLN A 464 15.63 -28.48 12.18
N ALA A 465 14.62 -29.16 11.61
CA ALA A 465 14.57 -30.62 11.57
C ALA A 465 15.19 -31.21 10.29
N SER A 466 15.04 -30.53 9.15
CA SER A 466 15.38 -31.07 7.82
C SER A 466 16.53 -30.34 7.13
N GLY A 467 16.98 -29.19 7.65
CA GLY A 467 17.98 -28.33 7.03
C GLY A 467 17.38 -27.19 6.20
N THR A 468 18.23 -26.21 5.87
CA THR A 468 17.83 -24.93 5.26
C THR A 468 17.32 -25.04 3.82
N TRP A 469 17.60 -26.15 3.13
CA TRP A 469 17.14 -26.40 1.75
C TRP A 469 15.62 -26.42 1.60
N VAL A 470 14.86 -26.62 2.69
CA VAL A 470 13.39 -26.60 2.70
C VAL A 470 12.79 -25.28 2.22
N LEU A 471 13.57 -24.20 2.23
CA LEU A 471 13.18 -22.90 1.68
C LEU A 471 12.62 -23.01 0.25
N HIS A 472 13.30 -23.78 -0.61
CA HIS A 472 12.94 -23.88 -2.03
C HIS A 472 11.60 -24.60 -2.26
N PRO A 473 11.35 -25.82 -1.75
CA PRO A 473 10.06 -26.47 -1.92
C PRO A 473 8.91 -25.67 -1.30
N ILE A 474 9.12 -24.96 -0.18
CA ILE A 474 8.10 -24.08 0.39
C ILE A 474 7.79 -22.91 -0.56
N ALA A 475 8.81 -22.19 -1.04
CA ALA A 475 8.63 -21.09 -1.98
C ALA A 475 7.91 -21.54 -3.26
N LEU A 476 8.30 -22.68 -3.83
CA LEU A 476 7.66 -23.26 -5.02
C LEU A 476 6.21 -23.69 -4.76
N THR A 477 5.91 -24.22 -3.57
CA THR A 477 4.54 -24.56 -3.16
C THR A 477 3.67 -23.31 -3.06
N LEU A 478 4.21 -22.21 -2.53
CA LEU A 478 3.51 -20.93 -2.46
C LEU A 478 3.29 -20.34 -3.86
N PHE A 479 4.27 -20.44 -4.77
CA PHE A 479 4.08 -20.05 -6.17
C PHE A 479 3.01 -20.91 -6.88
N ALA A 480 3.00 -22.22 -6.63
CA ALA A 480 1.96 -23.10 -7.15
C ALA A 480 0.57 -22.74 -6.60
N CYS A 481 0.48 -22.40 -5.31
CA CYS A 481 -0.75 -21.90 -4.68
C CYS A 481 -1.22 -20.60 -5.33
N MET A 482 -0.32 -19.65 -5.59
CA MET A 482 -0.62 -18.42 -6.32
C MET A 482 -1.20 -18.72 -7.70
N ILE A 483 -0.54 -19.58 -8.50
CA ILE A 483 -1.03 -19.96 -9.83
C ILE A 483 -2.39 -20.66 -9.74
N GLY A 484 -2.57 -21.59 -8.80
CA GLY A 484 -3.85 -22.27 -8.58
C GLY A 484 -4.98 -21.27 -8.30
N CYS A 485 -4.78 -20.35 -7.36
CA CYS A 485 -5.74 -19.29 -7.06
C CYS A 485 -6.05 -18.44 -8.29
N TRP A 486 -5.02 -18.11 -9.08
CA TRP A 486 -5.14 -17.28 -10.28
C TRP A 486 -5.93 -17.97 -11.39
N VAL A 487 -5.72 -19.27 -11.62
CA VAL A 487 -6.50 -20.10 -12.55
C VAL A 487 -7.97 -20.11 -12.15
N PHE A 488 -8.27 -20.39 -10.88
CA PHE A 488 -9.63 -20.44 -10.38
C PHE A 488 -10.34 -19.08 -10.36
N LEU A 489 -9.60 -17.96 -10.39
CA LEU A 489 -10.15 -16.62 -10.58
C LEU A 489 -10.56 -16.38 -12.04
N SER A 490 -9.76 -16.87 -12.99
CA SER A 490 -9.93 -16.61 -14.42
C SER A 490 -11.04 -17.42 -15.10
N SER A 491 -11.37 -18.60 -14.56
CA SER A 491 -12.21 -19.61 -15.23
C SER A 491 -13.71 -19.27 -15.39
N ARG A 492 -14.21 -18.16 -14.82
CA ARG A 492 -15.64 -17.81 -14.89
C ARG A 492 -15.96 -16.53 -15.67
N SER A 493 -14.94 -15.78 -16.10
CA SER A 493 -15.10 -14.56 -16.92
C SER A 493 -15.63 -14.83 -18.35
N LYS A 494 -15.94 -16.09 -18.70
CA LYS A 494 -16.34 -16.53 -20.06
C LYS A 494 -17.77 -17.10 -20.12
N ARG A 495 -18.57 -17.03 -19.05
CA ARG A 495 -19.84 -17.78 -18.98
C ARG A 495 -21.06 -17.01 -18.47
N GLU A 496 -21.02 -15.68 -18.50
CA GLU A 496 -22.18 -14.82 -18.25
C GLU A 496 -22.06 -13.61 -19.19
N ASP A 497 -22.26 -13.87 -20.49
CA ASP A 497 -22.69 -12.89 -21.51
C ASP A 497 -23.84 -13.54 -22.29
#